data_AF-A0A355ASR8-F1
#
_entry.id   AF-A0A355ASR8-F1
#
_cell.length_a   1.000
_cell.length_b   1.000
_cell.length_c   1.000
_cell.angle_alpha   90.00
_cell.angle_beta   90.00
_cell.angle_gamma   90.00
#
_symmetry.space_group_name_H-M   'P 1'
#
loop_
_entity.id
_entity.type
_entity.pdbx_description
1 polymer ?
#
loop_
_entity_poly.entity_id
_entity_poly.type
_entity_poly.pdbx_seq_one_letter_code
_entity_poly.pdbx_strand_id
1 'polypeptide(L)'
;MTDPLLDYENDLPVELDPVDITAYKTGNSGIDYLHTLDSGQPGPHVFISTVVHGNELCGAIAADWLLQQKVKPIAGRLSIGFMNVEAYLSYDPEHPNRSRWVDEDFNRLWGPGVLDDPDRKVTSEVQRAREIRPFLDNVDL
;
A
#
# COMPACT_ATOMS: atom_id res chain seq x y z
N MET A 1 16.48 -1.80 -13.19
CA MET A 1 16.72 -0.54 -13.94
C MET A 1 15.50 0.30 -13.66
N THR A 2 15.67 1.49 -13.08
CA THR A 2 14.57 2.42 -12.83
C THR A 2 13.93 2.85 -14.14
N ASP A 3 12.60 2.91 -14.17
CA ASP A 3 11.84 3.40 -15.32
C ASP A 3 12.27 4.85 -15.64
N PRO A 4 12.74 5.15 -16.87
CA PRO A 4 13.13 6.50 -17.25
C PRO A 4 12.04 7.55 -17.04
N LEU A 5 10.75 7.15 -17.05
CA LEU A 5 9.63 8.04 -16.76
C LEU A 5 9.58 8.53 -15.32
N LEU A 6 10.32 7.88 -14.41
CA LEU A 6 10.43 8.28 -13.00
C LEU A 6 11.64 9.18 -12.71
N ASP A 7 12.48 9.43 -13.71
CA ASP A 7 13.69 10.24 -13.57
C ASP A 7 13.39 11.72 -13.87
N TYR A 8 12.58 12.33 -13.00
CA TYR A 8 12.25 13.75 -13.06
C TYR A 8 12.38 14.42 -11.69
N GLU A 9 12.77 15.69 -11.71
CA GLU A 9 12.87 16.53 -10.53
C GLU A 9 11.49 17.04 -10.10
N ASN A 10 11.31 17.24 -8.79
CA ASN A 10 10.13 17.92 -8.27
C ASN A 10 10.30 19.43 -8.36
N ASP A 11 9.23 20.14 -8.73
CA ASP A 11 9.20 21.61 -8.72
C ASP A 11 9.38 22.19 -7.30
N LEU A 12 9.02 21.42 -6.28
CA LEU A 12 9.10 21.77 -4.86
C LEU A 12 9.85 20.68 -4.09
N PRO A 13 10.62 21.04 -3.05
CA PRO A 13 11.29 20.07 -2.21
C PRO A 13 10.26 19.20 -1.45
N VAL A 14 10.64 17.95 -1.19
CA VAL A 14 9.88 17.08 -0.27
C VAL A 14 10.34 17.40 1.15
N GLU A 15 9.42 17.91 1.98
CA GLU A 15 9.69 18.31 3.37
C GLU A 15 9.21 17.27 4.40
N LEU A 16 9.11 16.01 3.97
CA LEU A 16 8.61 14.89 4.78
C LEU A 16 9.62 13.75 4.79
N ASP A 17 9.82 13.14 5.95
CA ASP A 17 10.58 11.92 6.10
C ASP A 17 9.66 10.68 6.03
N PRO A 18 10.10 9.57 5.44
CA PRO A 18 9.36 8.33 5.48
C PRO A 18 9.32 7.78 6.92
N VAL A 19 8.19 7.17 7.29
CA VAL A 19 8.06 6.37 8.53
C VAL A 19 8.50 4.93 8.29
N ASP A 20 9.02 4.29 9.34
CA ASP A 20 9.40 2.88 9.29
C ASP A 20 8.15 1.98 9.32
N ILE A 21 7.75 1.49 8.15
CA ILE A 21 6.62 0.56 8.02
C ILE A 21 6.99 -0.89 8.34
N THR A 22 8.28 -1.23 8.54
CA THR A 22 8.71 -2.61 8.81
C THR A 22 8.18 -3.14 10.14
N ALA A 23 7.90 -2.24 11.10
CA ALA A 23 7.19 -2.56 12.34
C ALA A 23 5.78 -3.15 12.09
N TYR A 24 5.18 -2.87 10.93
CA TYR A 24 3.87 -3.35 10.52
C TYR A 24 3.92 -4.58 9.62
N LYS A 25 5.09 -5.18 9.39
CA LYS A 25 5.22 -6.33 8.49
C LYS A 25 4.28 -7.47 8.87
N THR A 26 4.35 -7.94 10.12
CA THR A 26 3.48 -9.02 10.59
C THR A 26 2.18 -8.44 11.16
N GLY A 27 1.09 -8.59 10.40
CA GLY A 27 -0.25 -8.20 10.81
C GLY A 27 -1.11 -9.37 11.31
N ASN A 28 -2.38 -9.08 11.58
CA ASN A 28 -3.38 -10.06 12.02
C ASN A 28 -4.37 -10.48 10.92
N SER A 29 -4.18 -10.00 9.69
CA SER A 29 -5.04 -10.28 8.54
C SER A 29 -4.66 -11.55 7.77
N GLY A 30 -3.47 -12.11 8.05
CA GLY A 30 -2.88 -13.21 7.28
C GLY A 30 -2.07 -12.77 6.05
N ILE A 31 -2.01 -11.46 5.76
CA ILE A 31 -1.17 -10.87 4.72
C ILE A 31 -0.24 -9.85 5.34
N ASP A 32 1.05 -9.89 4.99
CA ASP A 32 2.04 -8.96 5.50
C ASP A 32 1.64 -7.51 5.17
N TYR A 33 1.83 -6.61 6.13
CA TYR A 33 1.50 -5.18 6.07
C TYR A 33 0.01 -4.84 5.94
N LEU A 34 -0.90 -5.78 6.19
CA LEU A 34 -2.32 -5.51 6.39
C LEU A 34 -2.74 -5.78 7.84
N HIS A 35 -3.39 -4.81 8.45
CA HIS A 35 -3.87 -4.86 9.83
C HIS A 35 -5.36 -4.62 9.89
N THR A 36 -6.09 -5.44 10.62
CA THR A 36 -7.54 -5.33 10.82
C THR A 36 -7.86 -5.05 12.28
N LEU A 37 -8.62 -3.99 12.52
CA LEU A 37 -9.18 -3.61 13.80
C LEU A 37 -10.65 -4.00 13.82
N ASP A 38 -11.04 -4.93 14.69
CA ASP A 38 -12.42 -5.42 14.79
C ASP A 38 -13.14 -4.81 15.99
N SER A 39 -14.33 -4.24 15.75
CA SER A 39 -15.19 -3.73 16.81
C SER A 39 -15.82 -4.84 17.66
N GLY A 40 -16.04 -6.03 17.05
CA GLY A 40 -16.88 -7.11 17.57
C GLY A 40 -18.38 -6.86 17.44
N GLN A 41 -18.79 -5.76 16.79
CA GLN A 41 -20.18 -5.41 16.53
C GLN A 41 -20.49 -5.52 15.03
N PRO A 42 -21.72 -5.90 14.64
CA PRO A 42 -22.11 -5.90 13.23
C PRO A 42 -21.92 -4.51 12.59
N GLY A 43 -21.39 -4.47 11.38
CA GLY A 43 -21.13 -3.25 10.63
C GLY A 43 -20.24 -3.50 9.41
N PRO A 44 -19.96 -2.46 8.60
CA PRO A 44 -19.17 -2.60 7.38
C PRO A 44 -17.70 -2.92 7.67
N HIS A 45 -17.05 -3.56 6.70
CA HIS A 45 -15.60 -3.66 6.63
C HIS A 45 -15.06 -2.55 5.72
N VAL A 46 -14.41 -1.55 6.33
CA VAL A 46 -13.77 -0.44 5.61
C VAL A 46 -12.28 -0.72 5.47
N PHE A 47 -11.70 -0.46 4.29
CA PHE A 47 -10.27 -0.55 4.04
C PHE A 47 -9.65 0.79 3.67
N ILE A 48 -8.61 1.17 4.40
CA ILE A 48 -7.74 2.30 4.05
C ILE A 48 -6.50 1.74 3.35
N SER A 49 -6.45 1.92 2.03
CA SER A 49 -5.27 1.62 1.22
C SER A 49 -4.30 2.80 1.26
N THR A 50 -3.07 2.53 1.63
CA THR A 50 -1.98 3.52 1.63
C THR A 50 -0.80 2.98 0.84
N VAL A 51 0.09 3.87 0.40
CA VAL A 51 1.32 3.45 -0.30
C VAL A 51 0.99 2.67 -1.58
N VAL A 52 0.03 3.15 -2.35
CA VAL A 52 -0.22 2.59 -3.70
C VAL A 52 0.98 2.89 -4.60
N HIS A 53 1.55 4.09 -4.45
CA HIS A 53 2.89 4.42 -4.92
C HIS A 53 3.83 4.60 -3.72
N GLY A 54 5.09 4.20 -3.88
CA GLY A 54 6.07 4.27 -2.79
C GLY A 54 6.51 5.69 -2.42
N ASN A 55 6.43 6.64 -3.36
CA ASN A 55 6.82 8.03 -3.13
C ASN A 55 5.75 8.90 -2.44
N GLU A 56 4.56 8.36 -2.15
CA GLU A 56 3.43 9.08 -1.55
C GLU A 56 3.42 8.97 -0.01
N LEU A 57 4.36 9.66 0.64
CA LEU A 57 4.68 9.50 2.07
C LEU A 57 3.53 9.83 3.04
N CYS A 58 2.67 10.81 2.72
CA CYS A 58 1.60 11.27 3.60
C CYS A 58 0.66 10.14 4.06
N GLY A 59 0.35 9.20 3.15
CA GLY A 59 -0.51 8.06 3.46
C GLY A 59 0.13 7.12 4.49
N ALA A 60 1.42 6.83 4.34
CA ALA A 60 2.16 6.00 5.27
C ALA A 60 2.23 6.65 6.66
N ILE A 61 2.53 7.95 6.73
CA ILE A 61 2.60 8.72 7.97
C ILE A 61 1.24 8.71 8.70
N ALA A 62 0.14 8.93 7.97
CA ALA A 62 -1.20 8.90 8.56
C ALA A 62 -1.59 7.50 9.06
N ALA A 63 -1.25 6.45 8.31
CA ALA A 63 -1.49 5.06 8.71
C ALA A 63 -0.68 4.65 9.94
N ASP A 64 0.61 4.99 9.98
CA ASP A 64 1.48 4.78 11.14
C ASP A 64 0.89 5.43 12.40
N TRP A 65 0.55 6.71 12.31
CA TRP A 65 -0.09 7.43 13.42
C TRP A 65 -1.37 6.74 13.89
N LEU A 66 -2.25 6.35 12.96
CA LEU A 66 -3.54 5.73 13.28
C LEU A 66 -3.38 4.37 13.96
N LEU A 67 -2.43 3.54 13.50
CA LEU A 67 -2.11 2.25 14.11
C LEU A 67 -1.53 2.42 15.52
N GLN A 68 -0.68 3.42 15.74
CA GLN A 68 -0.13 3.76 17.06
C GLN A 68 -1.21 4.22 18.05
N GLN A 69 -2.28 4.88 17.58
CA GLN A 69 -3.40 5.30 18.44
C GLN A 69 -4.22 4.13 18.98
N LYS A 70 -4.04 2.90 18.46
CA LYS A 70 -4.80 1.71 18.86
C LYS A 70 -6.32 1.96 18.86
N VAL A 71 -6.79 2.68 17.84
CA VAL A 71 -8.20 3.02 17.70
C VAL A 71 -9.04 1.74 17.61
N LYS A 72 -10.30 1.84 18.01
CA LYS A 72 -11.28 0.77 17.83
C LYS A 72 -12.47 1.31 17.05
N PRO A 73 -12.87 0.67 15.93
CA PRO A 73 -14.08 1.06 15.22
C PRO A 73 -15.30 0.95 16.12
N ILE A 74 -16.28 1.83 15.92
CA ILE A 74 -17.55 1.81 16.67
C ILE A 74 -18.39 0.59 16.27
N ALA A 75 -18.36 0.23 14.99
CA ALA A 75 -19.06 -0.93 14.41
C ALA A 75 -18.27 -1.49 13.23
N GLY A 76 -18.44 -2.79 12.94
CA GLY A 76 -17.75 -3.46 11.84
C GLY A 76 -16.25 -3.61 12.04
N ARG A 77 -15.50 -3.53 10.95
CA ARG A 77 -14.04 -3.69 10.90
C ARG A 77 -13.40 -2.53 10.15
N LEU A 78 -12.23 -2.10 10.61
CA LEU A 78 -11.37 -1.16 9.89
C LEU A 78 -10.06 -1.85 9.58
N SER A 79 -9.72 -1.98 8.31
CA SER A 79 -8.42 -2.46 7.89
C SER A 79 -7.57 -1.35 7.31
N ILE A 80 -6.27 -1.41 7.56
CA ILE A 80 -5.28 -0.46 7.07
C ILE A 80 -4.18 -1.28 6.40
N GLY A 81 -3.83 -0.91 5.17
CA GLY A 81 -2.85 -1.64 4.38
C GLY A 81 -1.78 -0.74 3.77
N PHE A 82 -0.54 -1.21 3.81
CA PHE A 82 0.55 -0.68 3.01
C PHE A 82 0.66 -1.55 1.74
N MET A 83 0.33 -0.96 0.60
CA MET A 83 0.04 -1.72 -0.63
C MET A 83 1.33 -2.10 -1.37
N ASN A 84 2.03 -1.13 -1.95
CA ASN A 84 3.27 -1.31 -2.69
C ASN A 84 4.50 -1.12 -1.80
N VAL A 85 4.70 -2.09 -0.89
CA VAL A 85 5.72 -2.06 0.16
C VAL A 85 7.13 -1.99 -0.41
N GLU A 86 7.43 -2.77 -1.45
CA GLU A 86 8.78 -2.77 -2.05
C GLU A 86 9.13 -1.42 -2.66
N ALA A 87 8.18 -0.79 -3.37
CA ALA A 87 8.38 0.56 -3.89
C ALA A 87 8.64 1.56 -2.75
N TYR A 88 7.87 1.53 -1.67
CA TYR A 88 8.08 2.44 -0.52
C TYR A 88 9.42 2.24 0.18
N LEU A 89 9.82 0.98 0.39
CA LEU A 89 11.11 0.67 1.01
C LEU A 89 12.32 1.04 0.13
N SER A 90 12.10 1.32 -1.16
CA SER A 90 13.11 1.85 -2.08
C SER A 90 13.19 3.38 -2.13
N TYR A 91 12.42 4.08 -1.30
CA TYR A 91 12.43 5.54 -1.25
C TYR A 91 13.84 6.11 -1.03
N ASP A 92 14.23 6.99 -1.95
CA ASP A 92 15.46 7.77 -1.90
C ASP A 92 15.08 9.26 -1.90
N PRO A 93 15.39 10.03 -0.83
CA PRO A 93 15.07 11.46 -0.76
C PRO A 93 15.78 12.29 -1.84
N GLU A 94 16.90 11.82 -2.40
CA GLU A 94 17.57 12.50 -3.52
C GLU A 94 16.81 12.28 -4.84
N HIS A 95 16.06 11.19 -4.98
CA HIS A 95 15.31 10.84 -6.18
C HIS A 95 13.92 10.27 -5.85
N PRO A 96 13.04 11.05 -5.19
CA PRO A 96 11.80 10.53 -4.60
C PRO A 96 10.91 9.82 -5.62
N ASN A 97 10.84 10.31 -6.85
CA ASN A 97 9.99 9.77 -7.91
C ASN A 97 10.39 8.37 -8.36
N ARG A 98 11.66 7.95 -8.20
CA ARG A 98 12.13 6.60 -8.54
C ARG A 98 11.47 5.51 -7.73
N SER A 99 10.93 5.86 -6.56
CA SER A 99 10.21 4.93 -5.68
C SER A 99 8.71 4.88 -5.94
N ARG A 100 8.22 5.52 -7.01
CA ARG A 100 6.78 5.49 -7.35
C ARG A 100 6.29 4.07 -7.59
N TRP A 101 7.08 3.26 -8.28
CA TRP A 101 6.92 1.81 -8.46
C TRP A 101 8.29 1.16 -8.72
N VAL A 102 8.36 -0.16 -8.59
CA VAL A 102 9.54 -0.98 -8.88
C VAL A 102 9.61 -1.32 -10.37
N ASP A 103 8.61 -2.04 -10.90
CA ASP A 103 8.59 -2.49 -12.29
C ASP A 103 7.48 -1.81 -13.11
N GLU A 104 6.32 -1.55 -12.51
CA GLU A 104 5.17 -0.94 -13.20
C GLU A 104 4.19 -0.23 -12.24
N ASP A 105 3.36 0.68 -12.76
CA ASP A 105 2.38 1.41 -11.94
C ASP A 105 1.34 0.45 -11.32
N PHE A 106 1.46 0.24 -10.00
CA PHE A 106 0.60 -0.62 -9.20
C PHE A 106 -0.89 -0.26 -9.34
N ASN A 107 -1.22 1.02 -9.54
CA ASN A 107 -2.60 1.48 -9.67
C ASN A 107 -3.19 1.26 -11.07
N ARG A 108 -2.46 0.60 -11.98
CA ARG A 108 -2.94 0.16 -13.30
C ARG A 108 -3.29 -1.33 -13.36
N LEU A 109 -3.00 -2.05 -12.29
CA LEU A 109 -3.20 -3.50 -12.24
C LEU A 109 -4.64 -3.92 -11.95
N TRP A 110 -5.48 -3.04 -11.43
CA TRP A 110 -6.80 -3.39 -10.90
C TRP A 110 -7.91 -3.48 -11.96
N GLY A 111 -7.56 -3.32 -13.23
CA GLY A 111 -8.51 -3.46 -14.33
C GLY A 111 -9.02 -4.90 -14.50
N PRO A 112 -10.25 -5.10 -15.03
CA PRO A 112 -10.77 -6.44 -15.29
C PRO A 112 -9.82 -7.28 -16.15
N GLY A 113 -9.54 -8.50 -15.69
CA GLY A 113 -8.69 -9.47 -16.40
C GLY A 113 -7.17 -9.23 -16.30
N VAL A 114 -6.71 -8.07 -15.81
CA VAL A 114 -5.28 -7.74 -15.76
C VAL A 114 -4.51 -8.68 -14.82
N LEU A 115 -5.02 -8.91 -13.61
CA LEU A 115 -4.40 -9.82 -12.65
C LEU A 115 -4.66 -11.29 -12.95
N ASP A 116 -5.67 -11.60 -13.78
CA ASP A 116 -6.06 -12.97 -14.16
C ASP A 116 -5.33 -13.47 -15.42
N ASP A 117 -4.69 -12.58 -16.17
CA ASP A 117 -3.95 -12.93 -17.38
C ASP A 117 -2.77 -13.88 -17.05
N PRO A 118 -2.80 -15.15 -17.54
CA PRO A 118 -1.76 -16.12 -17.27
C PRO A 118 -0.48 -15.86 -18.07
N ASP A 119 -0.55 -15.14 -19.18
CA ASP A 119 0.58 -14.86 -20.07
C ASP A 119 1.31 -13.56 -19.67
N ARG A 120 0.76 -12.79 -18.73
CA ARG A 120 1.36 -11.57 -18.21
C ARG A 120 2.66 -11.86 -17.44
N LYS A 121 3.69 -11.03 -17.70
CA LYS A 121 4.90 -10.98 -16.87
C LYS A 121 4.54 -10.72 -15.40
N VAL A 122 5.07 -11.55 -14.50
CA VAL A 122 4.95 -11.35 -13.05
C VAL A 122 6.02 -10.36 -12.60
N THR A 123 5.63 -9.11 -12.40
CA THR A 123 6.40 -8.03 -11.77
C THR A 123 6.24 -8.06 -10.25
N SER A 124 7.07 -7.28 -9.53
CA SER A 124 6.87 -7.08 -8.09
C SER A 124 5.44 -6.63 -7.77
N GLU A 125 4.94 -5.65 -8.52
CA GLU A 125 3.58 -5.13 -8.37
C GLU A 125 2.50 -6.18 -8.65
N VAL A 126 2.63 -7.00 -9.71
CA VAL A 126 1.66 -8.08 -10.00
C VAL A 126 1.66 -9.12 -8.88
N GLN A 127 2.83 -9.51 -8.38
CA GLN A 127 2.93 -10.46 -7.27
C GLN A 127 2.21 -9.92 -6.04
N ARG A 128 2.49 -8.67 -5.65
CA ARG A 128 1.87 -8.04 -4.48
C ARG A 128 0.38 -7.80 -4.66
N ALA A 129 -0.07 -7.38 -5.84
CA ALA A 129 -1.50 -7.18 -6.12
C ALA A 129 -2.27 -8.52 -6.06
N ARG A 130 -1.69 -9.61 -6.59
CA ARG A 130 -2.28 -10.96 -6.49
C ARG A 130 -2.34 -11.48 -5.06
N GLU A 131 -1.33 -11.18 -4.24
CA GLU A 131 -1.33 -11.51 -2.81
C GLU A 131 -2.47 -10.80 -2.06
N ILE A 132 -2.67 -9.50 -2.32
CA ILE A 132 -3.67 -8.68 -1.62
C ILE A 132 -5.10 -8.94 -2.14
N ARG A 133 -5.29 -9.22 -3.44
CA ARG A 133 -6.62 -9.29 -4.07
C ARG A 133 -7.66 -10.12 -3.30
N PRO A 134 -7.37 -11.34 -2.79
CA PRO A 134 -8.35 -12.13 -2.03
C PRO A 134 -8.84 -11.45 -0.75
N PHE A 135 -8.03 -10.58 -0.15
CA PHE A 135 -8.44 -9.78 1.01
C PHE A 135 -9.46 -8.71 0.63
N LEU A 136 -9.29 -8.06 -0.52
CA LEU A 136 -10.20 -7.01 -1.00
C LEU A 136 -11.60 -7.54 -1.30
N ASP A 137 -11.73 -8.81 -1.69
CA ASP A 137 -13.04 -9.45 -1.90
C ASP A 137 -13.91 -9.49 -0.62
N ASN A 138 -13.31 -9.26 0.55
CA ASN A 138 -13.99 -9.23 1.84
C ASN A 138 -14.23 -7.81 2.39
N VAL A 139 -13.91 -6.78 1.61
CA VAL A 139 -14.04 -5.35 1.97
C VAL A 139 -15.32 -4.79 1.37
N ASP A 140 -16.06 -4.01 2.15
CA ASP A 140 -17.30 -3.36 1.70
C ASP A 140 -17.05 -1.96 1.13
N LEU A 141 -16.04 -1.24 1.66
CA LEU A 141 -15.73 0.17 1.36
C LEU A 141 -14.22 0.42 1.28
#